data_AF-A0A953U7H4-F1
#
_entry.id   AF-A0A953U7H4-F1
#
_cell.length_a   1.000
_cell.length_b   1.000
_cell.length_c   1.000
_cell.angle_alpha   90.00
_cell.angle_beta   90.00
_cell.angle_gamma   90.00
#
_symmetry.space_group_name_H-M   'P 1'
#
loop_
_entity.id
_entity.type
_entity.pdbx_description
1 polymer ?
#
loop_
_entity_poly.entity_id
_entity_poly.type
_entity_poly.pdbx_seq_one_letter_code
_entity_poly.pdbx_strand_id
1 'polypeptide(L)'
;MSVVRLKIDVSGTVGDEAWQSLQHFDQIESAAFGQRFGGQLCNHPAYMPHNKGEWIGAEIRLQTPLLAQYAVSHYLEQERVMDADVVE
;
A
#
# COMPACT_ATOMS: atom_id res chain seq x y z
N MET A 1 14.73 -5.83 11.42
CA MET A 1 13.94 -4.96 10.53
C MET A 1 12.68 -5.73 10.19
N SER A 2 11.52 -5.09 10.21
CA SER A 2 10.24 -5.76 9.94
C SER A 2 9.59 -5.09 8.74
N VAL A 3 8.99 -5.87 7.87
CA VAL A 3 8.37 -5.38 6.66
C VAL A 3 6.87 -5.64 6.72
N VAL A 4 6.07 -4.63 6.37
CA VAL A 4 4.63 -4.76 6.18
C VAL A 4 4.32 -4.62 4.70
N ARG A 5 3.57 -5.56 4.14
CA ARG A 5 3.03 -5.48 2.79
C ARG A 5 1.57 -5.07 2.86
N LEU A 6 1.20 -4.09 2.04
CA LEU A 6 -0.16 -3.63 1.88
C LEU A 6 -0.71 -4.05 0.54
N LYS A 7 -2.01 -4.31 0.49
CA LYS A 7 -2.80 -4.42 -0.73
C LYS A 7 -3.75 -3.22 -0.79
N ILE A 8 -3.58 -2.35 -1.79
CA ILE A 8 -4.30 -1.07 -1.85
C ILE A 8 -5.21 -1.07 -3.08
N ASP A 9 -6.49 -0.77 -2.89
CA ASP A 9 -7.44 -0.51 -3.97
C ASP A 9 -7.11 0.83 -4.64
N VAL A 10 -6.74 0.76 -5.91
CA VAL A 10 -6.39 1.93 -6.73
C VAL A 10 -7.53 2.34 -7.66
N SER A 11 -8.64 1.60 -7.66
CA SER A 11 -9.77 1.81 -8.56
C SER A 11 -10.22 3.27 -8.60
N GLY A 12 -10.35 3.81 -9.80
CA GLY A 12 -10.84 5.17 -10.03
C GLY A 12 -9.86 6.29 -9.66
N THR A 13 -8.63 5.97 -9.27
CA THR A 13 -7.56 6.96 -9.03
C THR A 13 -6.59 7.00 -10.20
N VAL A 14 -5.87 8.12 -10.36
CA VAL A 14 -4.84 8.28 -11.40
C VAL A 14 -3.45 8.12 -10.78
N GLY A 15 -2.56 7.38 -11.45
CA GLY A 15 -1.19 7.22 -10.98
C GLY A 15 -1.10 6.57 -9.60
N ASP A 16 -0.51 7.27 -8.64
CA ASP A 16 -0.32 6.85 -7.24
C ASP A 16 -1.21 7.63 -6.25
N GLU A 17 -2.25 8.31 -6.72
CA GLU A 17 -3.19 9.08 -5.89
C GLU A 17 -3.76 8.26 -4.71
N ALA A 18 -4.14 7.00 -4.94
CA ALA A 18 -4.61 6.12 -3.88
C ALA A 18 -3.58 5.98 -2.74
N TRP A 19 -2.31 5.82 -3.09
CA TRP A 19 -1.19 5.73 -2.13
C TRP A 19 -0.98 7.04 -1.40
N GLN A 20 -0.95 8.16 -2.12
CA GLN A 20 -0.75 9.50 -1.53
C GLN A 20 -1.90 9.91 -0.60
N SER A 21 -3.10 9.38 -0.83
CA SER A 21 -4.28 9.67 0.01
C SER A 21 -4.32 8.89 1.32
N LEU A 22 -3.48 7.87 1.49
CA LEU A 22 -3.40 7.12 2.74
C LEU A 22 -2.76 7.94 3.84
N GLN A 23 -3.23 7.77 5.07
CA GLN A 23 -2.53 8.27 6.24
C GLN A 23 -1.35 7.34 6.51
N HIS A 24 -0.13 7.77 6.21
CA HIS A 24 1.06 6.97 6.49
C HIS A 24 1.33 6.88 7.99
N PHE A 25 1.81 5.71 8.43
CA PHE A 25 2.22 5.48 9.81
C PHE A 25 3.47 6.32 10.15
N ASP A 26 3.47 7.00 11.29
CA ASP A 26 4.50 8.00 11.60
C ASP A 26 5.92 7.42 11.77
N GLN A 27 6.03 6.17 12.21
CA GLN A 27 7.31 5.55 12.59
C GLN A 27 7.91 4.67 11.48
N ILE A 28 7.59 4.97 10.21
CA ILE A 28 8.16 4.27 9.06
C ILE A 28 9.63 4.67 8.85
N GLU A 29 10.48 3.70 8.55
CA GLU A 29 11.85 3.96 8.10
C GLU A 29 11.87 4.27 6.60
N SER A 30 11.06 3.53 5.83
CA SER A 30 10.85 3.75 4.41
C SER A 30 9.55 3.13 3.95
N ALA A 31 9.00 3.66 2.88
CA ALA A 31 7.85 3.06 2.20
C ALA A 31 8.05 3.13 0.69
N ALA A 32 7.51 2.15 -0.02
CA ALA A 32 7.54 2.11 -1.47
C ALA A 32 6.23 1.52 -2.00
N PHE A 33 5.69 2.17 -3.01
CA PHE A 33 4.47 1.75 -3.69
C PHE A 33 4.80 1.24 -5.09
N GLY A 34 4.13 0.19 -5.54
CA GLY A 34 4.21 -0.25 -6.93
C GLY A 34 4.01 -1.75 -7.13
N GLN A 35 3.77 -2.10 -8.40
CA GLN A 35 3.41 -3.45 -8.83
C GLN A 35 4.43 -4.54 -8.44
N ARG A 36 5.70 -4.16 -8.22
CA ARG A 36 6.74 -5.09 -7.73
C ARG A 36 6.42 -5.69 -6.36
N PHE A 37 5.54 -5.06 -5.58
CA PHE A 37 5.09 -5.53 -4.27
C PHE A 37 3.74 -6.27 -4.34
N GLY A 38 3.21 -6.49 -5.55
CA GLY A 38 1.91 -7.08 -5.81
C GLY A 38 1.04 -6.16 -6.65
N GLY A 39 0.10 -6.74 -7.39
CA GLY A 39 -0.89 -6.00 -8.18
C GLY A 39 -0.94 -6.45 -9.62
N GLN A 40 -1.82 -5.80 -10.39
CA GLN A 40 -1.95 -6.03 -11.83
C GLN A 40 -1.08 -5.05 -12.62
N LEU A 41 -0.71 -5.42 -13.84
CA LEU A 41 -0.09 -4.49 -14.79
C LEU A 41 -1.14 -3.46 -15.22
N CYS A 42 -0.89 -2.19 -14.93
CA CYS A 42 -1.67 -1.08 -15.46
C CYS A 42 -1.53 -1.04 -16.99
N ASN A 43 -2.52 -1.58 -17.70
CA ASN A 43 -2.56 -1.64 -19.16
C ASN A 43 -3.36 -0.48 -19.76
N HIS A 44 -3.26 0.69 -19.14
CA HIS A 44 -3.88 1.93 -19.59
C HIS A 44 -2.86 3.08 -19.51
N PRO A 45 -3.10 4.19 -20.24
CA PRO A 45 -2.24 5.37 -20.15
C PRO A 45 -2.17 5.93 -18.72
N ALA A 46 -1.03 6.52 -18.36
CA ALA A 46 -0.77 7.03 -17.00
C ALA A 46 -1.72 8.15 -16.56
N TYR A 47 -2.35 8.86 -17.50
CA TYR A 47 -3.32 9.92 -17.23
C TYR A 47 -4.77 9.40 -17.11
N MET A 48 -5.01 8.11 -17.39
CA MET A 48 -6.32 7.51 -17.20
C MET A 48 -6.43 6.91 -15.79
N PRO A 49 -7.63 6.97 -15.17
CA PRO A 49 -7.89 6.28 -13.92
C PRO A 49 -7.69 4.77 -14.05
N HIS A 50 -7.25 4.15 -12.96
CA HIS A 50 -7.21 2.70 -12.82
C HIS A 50 -8.61 2.10 -12.95
N ASN A 51 -8.70 0.92 -13.56
CA ASN A 51 -9.95 0.21 -13.75
C ASN A 51 -10.52 -0.28 -12.41
N LYS A 52 -11.83 -0.52 -12.40
CA LYS A 52 -12.51 -1.07 -11.22
C LYS A 52 -11.95 -2.45 -10.86
N GLY A 53 -11.58 -2.63 -9.59
CA GLY A 53 -11.01 -3.87 -9.04
C GLY A 53 -9.49 -3.97 -9.18
N GLU A 54 -8.83 -2.95 -9.72
CA GLU A 54 -7.37 -2.89 -9.74
C GLU A 54 -6.83 -2.56 -8.35
N TRP A 55 -5.75 -3.24 -8.00
CA TRP A 55 -5.04 -3.04 -6.74
C TRP A 55 -3.54 -3.07 -6.99
N ILE A 56 -2.79 -2.35 -6.16
CA ILE A 56 -1.33 -2.29 -6.20
C ILE A 56 -0.78 -2.49 -4.79
N GLY A 57 0.35 -3.18 -4.70
CA GLY A 57 1.04 -3.43 -3.45
C GLY A 57 1.89 -2.25 -2.99
N ALA A 58 2.06 -2.16 -1.67
CA ALA A 58 3.08 -1.31 -1.06
C ALA A 58 3.91 -2.11 -0.05
N GLU A 59 5.15 -1.69 0.14
CA GLU A 59 6.05 -2.20 1.17
C GLU A 59 6.39 -1.08 2.14
N ILE A 60 6.35 -1.39 3.43
CA ILE A 60 6.67 -0.47 4.51
C ILE A 60 7.69 -1.13 5.41
N ARG A 61 8.79 -0.43 5.69
CA ARG A 61 9.87 -0.92 6.55
C ARG A 61 9.83 -0.21 7.89
N LEU A 62 9.95 -1.00 8.94
CA LEU A 62 9.82 -0.58 10.33
C LEU A 62 10.98 -1.15 11.15
N GLN A 63 11.38 -0.39 12.14
CA GLN A 63 12.53 -0.72 12.98
C GLN A 63 12.33 -2.02 13.77
N THR A 64 11.12 -2.24 14.29
CA THR A 64 10.81 -3.37 15.20
C THR A 64 9.56 -4.15 14.79
N PRO A 65 9.45 -5.44 15.18
CA PRO A 65 8.25 -6.24 14.93
C PRO A 65 6.99 -5.69 15.61
N LEU A 66 7.14 -5.06 16.78
CA LEU A 66 6.02 -4.43 17.48
C LEU A 66 5.42 -3.28 16.67
N LEU A 67 6.27 -2.45 16.05
CA LEU A 67 5.80 -1.38 15.16
C LEU A 67 5.12 -1.95 13.91
N ALA A 68 5.56 -3.10 13.39
CA ALA A 68 4.90 -3.77 12.27
C ALA A 68 3.46 -4.18 12.61
N GLN A 69 3.22 -4.71 13.81
CA GLN A 69 1.86 -5.05 14.27
C GLN A 69 0.97 -3.80 14.37
N TYR A 70 1.49 -2.70 14.93
CA TYR A 70 0.73 -1.43 14.99
C TYR A 70 0.46 -0.84 13.60
N ALA A 71 1.43 -0.91 12.69
CA ALA A 71 1.25 -0.47 11.32
C ALA A 71 0.17 -1.29 10.61
N VAL A 72 0.13 -2.61 10.78
CA VAL A 72 -0.94 -3.46 10.22
C VAL A 72 -2.32 -2.98 10.67
N SER A 73 -2.53 -2.81 11.98
CA SER A 73 -3.81 -2.29 12.50
C SER A 73 -4.15 -0.91 11.95
N HIS A 74 -3.17 0.01 11.92
CA HIS A 74 -3.33 1.37 11.39
C HIS A 74 -3.76 1.39 9.91
N TYR A 75 -3.18 0.51 9.08
CA TYR A 75 -3.52 0.48 7.67
C TYR A 75 -4.86 -0.21 7.40
N LEU A 76 -5.19 -1.29 8.12
CA LEU A 76 -6.48 -1.98 7.94
C LEU A 76 -7.70 -1.13 8.29
N GLU A 77 -7.54 -0.05 9.05
CA GLU A 77 -8.61 0.91 9.34
C GLU A 77 -8.90 1.88 8.17
N GLN A 78 -8.04 1.92 7.14
CA GLN A 78 -8.18 2.85 6.01
C GLN A 78 -8.99 2.23 4.87
N GLU A 79 -9.94 2.99 4.34
CA GLU A 79 -10.94 2.52 3.36
C GLU A 79 -10.34 1.81 2.14
N ARG A 80 -9.19 2.27 1.65
CA ARG A 80 -8.54 1.72 0.44
C ARG A 80 -7.60 0.56 0.71
N VAL A 81 -7.27 0.27 1.97
CA VAL A 81 -6.40 -0.86 2.30
C VAL A 81 -7.26 -2.12 2.38
N MET A 82 -7.03 -3.01 1.42
CA MET A 82 -7.74 -4.28 1.32
C MET A 82 -7.11 -5.36 2.21
N ASP A 83 -5.81 -5.28 2.43
CA ASP A 83 -5.04 -6.26 3.19
C ASP A 83 -3.73 -5.65 3.70
N ALA A 84 -3.24 -6.14 4.83
CA ALA A 84 -1.97 -5.73 5.43
C ALA A 84 -1.35 -6.87 6.24
N ASP A 85 -0.15 -7.29 5.85
CA ASP A 85 0.54 -8.43 6.46
C ASP A 85 2.00 -8.11 6.80
N VAL A 86 2.50 -8.70 7.88
CA VAL A 86 3.93 -8.70 8.19
C VAL A 86 4.63 -9.78 7.37
N VAL A 87 5.68 -9.40 6.64
CA VAL A 87 6.56 -10.29 5.88
C VAL A 87 7.98 -10.23 6.44
N GLU A 88 8.62 -11.39 6.59
CA GLU A 88 9.96 -11.57 7.17
C GLU A 88 11.08 -10.89 6.34
#